data_AF-E2BSK6-F1
#
_entry.id   AF-E2BSK6-F1
#
_cell.length_a   1.000
_cell.length_b   1.000
_cell.length_c   1.000
_cell.angle_alpha   90.00
_cell.angle_beta   90.00
_cell.angle_gamma   90.00
#
_symmetry.space_group_name_H-M   'P 1'
#
loop_
_entity.id
_entity.type
_entity.pdbx_description
1 polymer ?
#
loop_
_entity_poly.entity_id
_entity_poly.type
_entity_poly.pdbx_seq_one_letter_code
_entity_poly.pdbx_strand_id
1 'polypeptide(L)' 'KIREKRPGLQHKQIIFHQDNAPAHKSVLSMSKFNELKYKLLDHPSYSPDLAPSD' A
#
# COMPACT_ATOMS: atom_id res chain seq x y z
N LYS A 1 2.19 9.40 -11.83
CA LYS A 1 2.83 8.35 -10.99
C LYS A 1 3.20 8.92 -9.61
N ILE A 2 3.19 8.15 -8.51
CA ILE A 2 3.51 8.65 -7.15
C ILE A 2 4.84 9.43 -7.10
N ARG A 3 5.86 8.97 -7.84
CA ARG A 3 7.17 9.65 -7.92
C ARG A 3 7.13 11.07 -8.50
N GLU A 4 6.18 11.34 -9.40
CA GLU A 4 5.97 12.68 -9.99
C GLU A 4 5.16 13.56 -9.06
N LYS A 5 4.12 12.99 -8.43
CA LYS A 5 3.23 13.73 -7.51
C LYS A 5 3.88 13.99 -6.15
N ARG A 6 4.85 13.18 -5.76
CA ARG A 6 5.54 13.24 -4.46
C ARG A 6 7.05 13.03 -4.63
N PRO A 7 7.78 14.04 -5.15
CA PRO A 7 9.22 13.90 -5.41
C PRO A 7 10.06 13.65 -4.14
N GLY A 8 9.63 14.14 -2.97
CA GLY A 8 10.31 13.90 -1.69
C GLY A 8 10.28 12.44 -1.19
N LEU A 9 9.46 11.58 -1.80
CA LEU A 9 9.35 10.15 -1.48
C LEU A 9 10.22 9.27 -2.37
N GLN A 10 10.96 9.84 -3.33
CA GLN A 10 11.79 9.07 -4.28
C GLN A 10 12.94 8.30 -3.60
N HIS A 11 13.48 8.83 -2.51
CA HIS A 11 14.61 8.24 -1.78
C HIS A 11 14.21 7.53 -0.49
N LYS A 12 12.91 7.45 -0.19
CA LYS A 12 12.39 6.87 1.05
C LYS A 12 11.66 5.57 0.74
N GLN A 13 11.86 4.58 1.60
CA GLN A 13 11.06 3.36 1.56
C GLN A 13 9.59 3.73 1.78
N ILE A 14 8.73 3.41 0.81
CA ILE A 14 7.30 3.68 0.92
C ILE A 14 6.66 2.51 1.66
N ILE A 15 6.00 2.82 2.77
CA ILE A 15 5.12 1.90 3.48
C ILE A 15 3.70 2.21 3.01
N PHE A 16 3.01 1.19 2.51
CA PHE A 16 1.65 1.30 2.01
C PHE A 16 0.71 0.58 2.97
N HIS A 17 -0.35 1.26 3.41
CA HIS A 17 -1.40 0.69 4.23
C HIS A 17 -2.66 0.54 3.39
N GLN A 18 -3.29 -0.62 3.48
CA GLN A 18 -4.47 -1.00 2.71
C GLN A 18 -5.32 -1.96 3.54
N ASP A 19 -6.63 -1.91 3.37
CA ASP A 19 -7.57 -2.83 4.01
C ASP A 19 -7.52 -4.22 3.35
N ASN A 20 -8.18 -5.19 3.97
CA ASN A 20 -8.10 -6.60 3.59
C ASN A 20 -9.07 -7.01 2.47
N ALA A 21 -9.67 -6.07 1.72
CA ALA A 21 -10.66 -6.40 0.70
C ALA A 21 -10.08 -7.32 -0.41
N PRO A 22 -10.91 -8.22 -0.99
CA PRO A 22 -10.44 -9.20 -1.98
C PRO A 22 -9.77 -8.58 -3.21
N ALA A 23 -10.26 -7.43 -3.68
CA ALA A 23 -9.71 -6.71 -4.82
C ALA A 23 -8.26 -6.23 -4.58
N HIS A 24 -7.93 -5.97 -3.32
CA HIS A 24 -6.64 -5.43 -2.89
C HIS A 24 -5.56 -6.50 -2.75
N LYS A 25 -5.98 -7.74 -2.47
CA LYS A 25 -5.11 -8.92 -2.43
C LYS A 25 -4.90 -9.61 -3.78
N SER A 26 -5.25 -8.97 -4.89
CA SER A 26 -5.03 -9.56 -6.21
C SER A 26 -3.54 -9.75 -6.52
N VAL A 27 -3.22 -10.77 -7.32
CA VAL A 27 -1.85 -11.05 -7.76
C VAL A 27 -1.25 -9.87 -8.53
N LEU A 28 -2.08 -9.15 -9.29
CA LEU A 28 -1.68 -7.96 -10.03
C LEU A 28 -1.27 -6.83 -9.09
N SER A 29 -2.05 -6.58 -8.04
CA SER A 29 -1.73 -5.59 -7.00
C SER A 29 -0.41 -5.93 -6.31
N MET A 30 -0.26 -7.18 -5.85
CA MET A 30 0.95 -7.65 -5.15
C MET A 30 2.19 -7.61 -6.04
N SER A 31 2.06 -8.00 -7.31
CA SER A 31 3.14 -7.88 -8.31
C SER A 31 3.57 -6.43 -8.46
N LYS A 32 2.61 -5.50 -8.51
CA LYS A 32 2.91 -4.08 -8.65
C LYS A 32 3.64 -3.49 -7.44
N PHE A 33 3.29 -3.91 -6.22
CA PHE A 33 4.00 -3.50 -5.01
C PHE A 33 5.47 -3.95 -5.03
N ASN A 34 5.74 -5.18 -5.50
CA ASN A 34 7.12 -5.68 -5.61
C ASN A 34 7.94 -4.94 -6.68
N GLU A 35 7.34 -4.63 -7.83
CA GLU A 35 7.97 -3.79 -8.87
C GLU A 35 8.34 -2.39 -8.34
N LEU A 36 7.43 -1.79 -7.57
CA LEU A 36 7.61 -0.45 -7.01
C LEU A 36 8.48 -0.43 -5.76
N LYS A 37 8.85 -1.61 -5.22
CA LYS A 37 9.57 -1.80 -3.95
C LYS A 37 8.87 -1.16 -2.76
N TYR A 38 7.54 -1.21 -2.74
CA TYR A 38 6.74 -0.72 -1.62
C TYR A 38 6.59 -1.83 -0.58
N LYS A 39 6.67 -1.44 0.69
CA LYS A 39 6.42 -2.36 1.81
C LYS A 39 4.94 -2.27 2.17
N LEU A 40 4.22 -3.38 2.05
CA LEU A 40 2.85 -3.45 2.54
C LEU A 40 2.86 -3.55 4.07
N LEU A 41 2.05 -2.75 4.74
CA LEU A 41 1.81 -2.84 6.17
C LEU A 41 0.76 -3.92 6.44
N ASP A 42 1.02 -4.79 7.41
CA ASP A 42 0.05 -5.79 7.84
C ASP A 42 -1.19 -5.09 8.43
N HIS A 43 -2.38 -5.55 8.03
CA HIS A 43 -3.63 -5.00 8.51
C HIS A 43 -4.52 -6.13 9.04
N PRO A 44 -4.95 -6.07 10.32
CA PRO A 44 -5.82 -7.07 10.90
C PRO A 44 -7.19 -7.08 10.22
N SER A 45 -7.80 -8.28 10.15
CA SER A 45 -9.15 -8.44 9.59
C SER A 45 -10.18 -7.64 10.40
N TYR A 46 -11.16 -7.06 9.69
CA TYR A 46 -12.31 -6.36 10.28
C TYR A 46 -11.93 -5.28 11.30
N SER A 47 -10.89 -4.49 10.99
CA SER A 47 -10.39 -3.43 11.87
C SER A 47 -10.55 -2.04 11.24
N PRO A 48 -11.78 -1.56 11.04
CA PRO A 48 -12.03 -0.24 10.47
C PRO A 48 -11.42 0.88 11.32
N ASP A 49 -11.41 0.74 12.66
CA ASP A 49 -10.80 1.71 13.57
C ASP A 49 -9.29 1.91 13.36
N LEU A 50 -8.62 0.95 12.71
CA LEU A 50 -7.19 1.00 12.38
C LEU A 50 -6.91 1.56 10.98
N ALA A 51 -7.96 1.85 10.19
CA ALA A 51 -7.85 2.43 8.86
C ALA A 51 -8.15 3.93 8.91
N PRO A 52 -7.15 4.81 8.90
CA PRO A 52 -7.36 6.27 9.01
C PRO A 52 -8.07 6.89 7.80
N SER A 53 -8.38 6.09 6.78
CA SER A 53 -9.04 6.51 5.55
C SER A 53 -10.42 5.87 5.36
N ASP A 54 -10.85 5.01 6.28
CA ASP A 54 -12.23 4.50 6.34
C ASP A 54 -13.17 5.59 6.89
#